data_AF-A0A927JZ32-F1
#
_entry.id   AF-A0A927JZ32-F1
#
_cell.length_a   1.000
_cell.length_b   1.000
_cell.length_c   1.000
_cell.angle_alpha   90.00
_cell.angle_beta   90.00
_cell.angle_gamma   90.00
#
_symmetry.space_group_name_H-M   'P 1'
#
loop_
_entity.id
_entity.type
_entity.pdbx_description
1 polymer ?
#
loop_
_entity_poly.entity_id
_entity_poly.type
_entity_poly.pdbx_seq_one_letter_code
_entity_poly.pdbx_strand_id
1 'polypeptide(L)'
;MRFEFVKCHGSGNDFPLIDARSITLDDAAWARVARALSDRAGDIGGDGLLLLTAGNAGHAFGMRMFNPDGSEAETCLNGLRCTARLGFERQACDAASVQLKQSDAQARIVAQIAPGVTTIETRVGPVSLTPRDVGLTVGDAPYVDARIPGLPTERTFTAVAMPNPHLVTFVDAVDDAELVALGDWCEAAPALIPGRANVSFVELRERGHAPALFVRTYERGVGLTDSCGSAMAASTHAAARTGRIGWGVATRVFNRGGMVRARADADGIVTIAGNATFEWDGAVEIDPATGTTGSLTIAGRRDAEVAAWAAMLAGL
;
A
#
# COMPACT_ATOMS: atom_id res chain seq x y z
N MET A 1 21.32 19.27 -5.13
CA MET A 1 21.05 19.10 -3.68
C MET A 1 21.39 17.67 -3.32
N ARG A 2 21.97 17.42 -2.14
CA ARG A 2 22.24 16.05 -1.66
C ARG A 2 21.05 15.59 -0.82
N PHE A 3 20.48 14.44 -1.17
CA PHE A 3 19.39 13.80 -0.44
C PHE A 3 19.91 12.54 0.26
N GLU A 4 19.70 12.45 1.56
CA GLU A 4 19.87 11.20 2.32
C GLU A 4 18.56 10.42 2.28
N PHE A 5 18.65 9.11 2.09
CA PHE A 5 17.48 8.25 2.02
C PHE A 5 17.77 6.87 2.62
N VAL A 6 16.68 6.21 3.00
CA VAL A 6 16.66 4.79 3.34
C VAL A 6 15.96 4.06 2.21
N LYS A 7 16.62 3.10 1.57
CA LYS A 7 15.93 2.16 0.68
C LYS A 7 15.19 1.16 1.55
N CYS A 8 13.89 1.02 1.33
CA CYS A 8 13.01 0.22 2.18
C CYS A 8 11.90 -0.43 1.37
N HIS A 9 11.22 -1.44 1.93
CA HIS A 9 10.06 -2.02 1.28
C HIS A 9 9.03 -2.56 2.29
N GLY A 10 7.77 -2.52 1.89
CA GLY A 10 6.64 -3.15 2.59
C GLY A 10 6.04 -4.24 1.72
N SER A 11 6.22 -5.51 2.09
CA SER A 11 5.75 -6.67 1.33
C SER A 11 6.18 -6.60 -0.14
N GLY A 12 7.48 -6.46 -0.40
CA GLY A 12 8.06 -6.32 -1.75
C GLY A 12 7.86 -4.98 -2.48
N ASN A 13 6.96 -4.11 -2.03
CA ASN A 13 6.75 -2.79 -2.62
C ASN A 13 7.81 -1.81 -2.09
N ASP A 14 8.74 -1.40 -2.95
CA ASP A 14 10.06 -0.85 -2.57
C ASP A 14 10.25 0.63 -2.91
N PHE A 15 10.89 1.39 -2.01
CA PHE A 15 10.95 2.85 -2.07
C PHE A 15 12.27 3.41 -1.54
N PRO A 16 12.88 4.42 -2.19
CA PRO A 16 13.63 5.43 -1.48
C PRO A 16 12.71 6.22 -0.52
N LEU A 17 13.11 6.33 0.73
CA LEU A 17 12.43 7.10 1.78
C LEU A 17 13.33 8.23 2.29
N ILE A 18 12.90 9.47 2.13
CA ILE A 18 13.62 10.69 2.55
C ILE A 18 12.98 11.28 3.80
N ASP A 19 13.81 11.64 4.80
CA ASP A 19 13.39 12.53 5.89
C ASP A 19 13.33 13.98 5.38
N ALA A 20 12.14 14.38 4.95
CA ALA A 20 11.88 15.68 4.34
C ALA A 20 11.39 16.74 5.35
N ARG A 21 11.41 16.47 6.65
CA ARG A 21 10.89 17.38 7.69
C ARG A 21 11.56 18.75 7.69
N SER A 22 12.83 18.82 7.27
CA SER A 22 13.61 20.05 7.16
C SER A 22 13.89 20.48 5.71
N ILE A 23 13.20 19.89 4.72
CA ILE A 23 13.43 20.15 3.30
C ILE A 23 12.21 20.86 2.71
N THR A 24 12.43 22.07 2.17
CA THR A 24 11.40 22.85 1.49
C THR A 24 11.61 22.77 -0.01
N LEU A 25 10.73 22.05 -0.71
CA LEU A 25 10.65 21.99 -2.17
C LEU A 25 9.18 22.03 -2.59
N ASP A 26 8.90 22.58 -3.76
CA ASP A 26 7.56 22.53 -4.35
C ASP A 26 7.25 21.13 -4.93
N ASP A 27 5.98 20.89 -5.26
CA ASP A 27 5.53 19.60 -5.75
C ASP A 27 6.15 19.24 -7.12
N ALA A 28 6.47 20.25 -7.95
CA ALA A 28 7.11 20.01 -9.24
C ALA A 28 8.55 19.51 -9.07
N ALA A 29 9.27 20.03 -8.08
CA ALA A 29 10.60 19.58 -7.72
C ALA A 29 10.55 18.18 -7.11
N TRP A 30 9.63 17.92 -6.18
CA TRP A 30 9.46 16.56 -5.64
C TRP A 30 9.08 15.54 -6.73
N ALA A 31 8.22 15.91 -7.67
CA ALA A 31 7.88 15.06 -8.81
C ALA A 31 9.11 14.71 -9.68
N ARG A 32 10.04 15.67 -9.87
CA ARG A 32 11.31 15.42 -10.59
C ARG A 32 12.23 14.51 -9.80
N VAL A 33 12.37 14.72 -8.49
CA VAL A 33 13.16 13.86 -7.61
C VAL A 33 12.58 12.44 -7.57
N ALA A 34 11.25 12.31 -7.52
CA ALA A 34 10.57 11.02 -7.54
C ALA A 34 10.86 10.24 -8.82
N ARG A 35 10.73 10.88 -10.00
CA ARG A 35 11.11 10.27 -11.28
C ARG A 35 12.56 9.79 -11.29
N ALA A 36 13.48 10.63 -10.85
CA ALA A 36 14.91 10.32 -10.83
C ALA A 36 15.25 9.13 -9.91
N LEU A 37 14.65 9.07 -8.73
CA LEU A 37 14.94 8.02 -7.75
C LEU A 37 14.19 6.71 -8.00
N SER A 38 13.04 6.77 -8.68
CA SER A 38 12.18 5.61 -8.93
C SER A 38 12.50 4.91 -10.26
N ASP A 39 13.32 5.52 -11.12
CA ASP A 39 13.75 4.90 -12.38
C ASP A 39 14.51 3.60 -12.11
N ARG A 40 13.90 2.47 -12.50
CA ARG A 40 14.48 1.13 -12.35
C ARG A 40 15.67 0.90 -13.30
N ALA A 41 15.87 1.74 -14.32
CA ALA A 41 17.09 1.74 -15.12
C ALA A 41 18.24 2.53 -14.46
N GLY A 42 17.94 3.32 -13.42
CA GLY A 42 18.93 4.03 -12.61
C GLY A 42 19.51 3.20 -11.47
N ASP A 43 20.37 3.82 -10.65
CA ASP A 43 21.14 3.13 -9.60
C ASP A 43 20.31 2.75 -8.35
N ILE A 44 19.12 3.35 -8.17
CA ILE A 44 18.30 3.19 -6.95
C ILE A 44 17.03 2.41 -7.29
N GLY A 45 16.17 2.96 -8.15
CA GLY A 45 14.89 2.39 -8.53
C GLY A 45 13.87 2.26 -7.40
N GLY A 46 12.61 2.05 -7.77
CA GLY A 46 11.54 1.70 -6.82
C GLY A 46 10.16 1.97 -7.38
N ASP A 47 9.14 1.66 -6.59
CA ASP A 47 7.73 1.88 -6.90
C ASP A 47 7.25 3.31 -6.58
N GLY A 48 8.18 4.21 -6.25
CA GLY A 48 7.91 5.60 -5.94
C GLY A 48 8.88 6.18 -4.92
N LEU A 49 8.66 7.44 -4.57
CA LEU A 49 9.39 8.15 -3.52
C LEU A 49 8.50 8.36 -2.30
N LEU A 50 8.99 7.97 -1.13
CA LEU A 50 8.37 8.26 0.15
C LEU A 50 9.05 9.46 0.82
N LEU A 51 8.23 10.33 1.40
CA LEU A 51 8.70 11.46 2.20
C LEU A 51 8.12 11.36 3.62
N LEU A 52 8.99 11.34 4.62
CA LEU A 52 8.62 11.66 6.00
C LEU A 52 8.56 13.17 6.14
N THR A 53 7.38 13.74 6.38
CA THR A 53 7.17 15.19 6.48
C THR A 53 6.90 15.62 7.92
N ALA A 54 7.00 16.93 8.16
CA ALA A 54 6.62 17.48 9.45
C ALA A 54 5.15 17.17 9.75
N GLY A 55 4.84 16.95 11.02
CA GLY A 55 3.48 16.76 11.49
C GLY A 55 2.75 18.09 11.69
N ASN A 56 1.59 18.02 12.33
CA ASN A 56 0.80 19.19 12.73
C ASN A 56 0.25 18.99 14.14
N ALA A 57 -0.64 19.87 14.61
CA ALA A 57 -1.16 19.81 15.99
C ALA A 57 -1.78 18.45 16.40
N GLY A 58 -2.24 17.64 15.45
CA GLY A 58 -2.82 16.30 15.71
C GLY A 58 -1.95 15.11 15.31
N HIS A 59 -0.78 15.33 14.69
CA HIS A 59 0.02 14.27 14.09
C HIS A 59 1.50 14.45 14.40
N ALA A 60 2.18 13.40 14.87
CA ALA A 60 3.60 13.48 15.22
C ALA A 60 4.49 13.74 14.00
N PHE A 61 4.06 13.25 12.84
CA PHE A 61 4.70 13.42 11.54
C PHE A 61 3.68 13.15 10.41
N GLY A 62 4.07 13.43 9.17
CA GLY A 62 3.29 13.11 7.98
C GLY A 62 4.03 12.19 7.02
N MET A 63 3.27 11.65 6.07
CA MET A 63 3.77 10.88 4.94
C MET A 63 3.23 11.49 3.65
N ARG A 64 4.13 11.66 2.67
CA ARG A 64 3.75 11.87 1.27
C ARG A 64 4.35 10.77 0.41
N MET A 65 3.68 10.43 -0.70
CA MET A 65 4.18 9.48 -1.69
C MET A 65 4.02 10.03 -3.09
N PHE A 66 5.10 9.99 -3.85
CA PHE A 66 5.09 10.27 -5.28
C PHE A 66 5.32 8.96 -6.05
N ASN A 67 4.49 8.71 -7.05
CA ASN A 67 4.62 7.60 -7.98
C ASN A 67 5.84 7.79 -8.90
N PRO A 68 6.28 6.74 -9.62
CA PRO A 68 7.41 6.84 -10.54
C PRO A 68 7.23 7.86 -11.67
N ASP A 69 5.99 8.19 -12.05
CA ASP A 69 5.69 9.25 -13.02
C ASP A 69 5.76 10.68 -12.43
N GLY A 70 5.89 10.78 -11.10
CA GLY A 70 5.92 12.02 -10.32
C GLY A 70 4.55 12.55 -9.91
N SER A 71 3.46 11.82 -10.16
CA SER A 71 2.16 12.12 -9.58
C SER A 71 2.14 11.78 -8.08
N GLU A 72 1.42 12.53 -7.26
CA GLU A 72 1.34 12.25 -5.81
C GLU A 72 0.12 11.37 -5.48
N ALA A 73 0.39 10.20 -4.90
CA ALA A 73 -0.62 9.22 -4.52
C ALA A 73 -1.45 9.66 -3.29
N GLU A 74 -2.69 9.20 -3.21
CA GLU A 74 -3.59 9.46 -2.08
C GLU A 74 -3.12 8.75 -0.81
N THR A 75 -2.74 7.48 -0.94
CA THR A 75 -2.16 6.68 0.14
C THR A 75 -1.33 5.53 -0.41
N CYS A 76 -0.48 4.97 0.44
CA CYS A 76 0.14 3.67 0.24
C CYS A 76 0.38 3.01 1.60
N LEU A 77 -0.37 1.96 1.92
CA LEU A 77 -0.27 1.31 3.24
C LEU A 77 1.03 0.52 3.42
N ASN A 78 1.70 0.15 2.32
CA ASN A 78 3.04 -0.44 2.37
C ASN A 78 4.08 0.62 2.75
N GLY A 79 4.08 1.75 2.03
CA GLY A 79 4.95 2.88 2.32
C GLY A 79 4.70 3.48 3.70
N LEU A 80 3.45 3.50 4.17
CA LEU A 80 3.11 3.99 5.51
C LEU A 80 3.82 3.21 6.61
N ARG A 81 3.97 1.89 6.48
CA ARG A 81 4.71 1.09 7.48
C ARG A 81 6.18 1.52 7.53
N CYS A 82 6.82 1.69 6.36
CA CYS A 82 8.21 2.13 6.28
C CYS A 82 8.40 3.57 6.81
N THR A 83 7.54 4.50 6.39
CA THR A 83 7.59 5.89 6.83
C THR A 83 7.31 6.03 8.32
N ALA A 84 6.34 5.27 8.86
CA ALA A 84 6.04 5.26 10.29
C ALA A 84 7.22 4.73 11.11
N ARG A 85 7.88 3.67 10.66
CA ARG A 85 9.11 3.17 11.30
C ARG A 85 10.18 4.28 11.38
N LEU A 86 10.47 4.97 10.27
CA LEU A 86 11.44 6.06 10.30
C LEU A 86 10.97 7.20 11.23
N GLY A 87 9.69 7.55 11.19
CA GLY A 87 9.09 8.55 12.06
C GLY A 87 9.26 8.22 13.55
N PHE A 88 9.06 6.96 13.93
CA PHE A 88 9.27 6.43 15.28
C PHE A 88 10.74 6.56 15.73
N GLU A 89 11.68 6.17 14.88
CA GLU A 89 13.12 6.34 15.15
C GLU A 89 13.50 7.81 15.34
N ARG A 90 12.89 8.71 14.57
CA ARG A 90 13.19 10.15 14.60
C ARG A 90 12.50 10.93 15.72
N GLN A 91 11.37 10.44 16.21
CA GLN A 91 10.60 11.07 17.29
C GLN A 91 10.80 10.37 18.65
N ALA A 92 11.54 9.26 18.69
CA ALA A 92 11.72 8.40 19.86
C ALA A 92 10.38 7.97 20.48
N CYS A 93 9.47 7.46 19.64
CA CYS A 93 8.16 6.93 20.06
C CYS A 93 7.81 5.65 19.31
N ASP A 94 6.89 4.84 19.86
CA ASP A 94 6.52 3.54 19.27
C ASP A 94 5.11 3.53 18.65
N ALA A 95 4.38 4.63 18.76
CA ALA A 95 3.05 4.80 18.20
C ALA A 95 2.75 6.28 17.92
N ALA A 96 2.02 6.56 16.84
CA ALA A 96 1.62 7.91 16.49
C ALA A 96 0.40 7.93 15.57
N SER A 97 -0.30 9.06 15.58
CA SER A 97 -1.15 9.48 14.47
C SER A 97 -0.27 10.08 13.37
N VAL A 98 -0.45 9.60 12.14
CA VAL A 98 0.34 10.00 10.96
C VAL A 98 -0.56 10.74 9.98
N GLN A 99 -0.15 11.95 9.60
CA GLN A 99 -0.87 12.72 8.58
C GLN A 99 -0.61 12.12 7.18
N LEU A 100 -1.67 11.91 6.41
CA LEU A 100 -1.61 11.53 4.98
C LEU A 100 -2.13 12.69 4.13
N LYS A 101 -2.10 12.53 2.80
CA LYS A 101 -2.51 13.58 1.85
C LYS A 101 -3.94 14.08 2.05
N GLN A 102 -4.88 13.14 2.26
CA GLN A 102 -6.32 13.43 2.38
C GLN A 102 -6.96 12.83 3.63
N SER A 103 -6.17 12.21 4.50
CA SER A 103 -6.64 11.49 5.68
C SER A 103 -5.53 11.38 6.72
N ASP A 104 -5.76 10.57 7.75
CA ASP A 104 -4.77 10.17 8.73
C ASP A 104 -4.81 8.66 8.95
N ALA A 105 -3.80 8.15 9.64
CA ALA A 105 -3.75 6.76 10.07
C ALA A 105 -3.06 6.64 11.43
N GLN A 106 -3.54 5.71 12.25
CA GLN A 106 -2.81 5.32 13.45
C GLN A 106 -1.77 4.27 13.08
N ALA A 107 -0.54 4.45 13.53
CA ALA A 107 0.53 3.49 13.37
C ALA A 107 1.17 3.15 14.72
N ARG A 108 1.65 1.90 14.86
CA ARG A 108 2.45 1.49 16.03
C ARG A 108 3.37 0.31 15.73
N ILE A 109 4.45 0.21 16.48
CA ILE A 109 5.31 -0.98 16.51
C ILE A 109 4.55 -2.09 17.24
N VAL A 110 4.56 -3.30 16.66
CA VAL A 110 3.93 -4.48 17.26
C VAL A 110 4.86 -5.69 17.22
N ALA A 111 4.45 -6.78 17.87
CA ALA A 111 5.17 -8.05 17.84
C ALA A 111 5.49 -8.46 16.41
N GLN A 112 6.71 -8.96 16.20
CA GLN A 112 7.20 -9.33 14.87
C GLN A 112 6.32 -10.40 14.22
N ILE A 113 6.07 -10.30 12.91
CA ILE A 113 5.40 -11.36 12.14
C ILE A 113 6.29 -12.59 11.94
N ALA A 114 7.61 -12.41 12.00
CA ALA A 114 8.62 -13.46 11.98
C ALA A 114 9.89 -12.96 12.68
N PRO A 115 10.76 -13.85 13.19
CA PRO A 115 11.99 -13.45 13.86
C PRO A 115 12.83 -12.48 13.03
N GLY A 116 13.21 -11.35 13.63
CA GLY A 116 14.04 -10.33 12.97
C GLY A 116 13.28 -9.39 12.02
N VAL A 117 11.98 -9.60 11.80
CA VAL A 117 11.17 -8.74 10.91
C VAL A 117 10.49 -7.63 11.71
N THR A 118 11.04 -6.41 11.62
CA THR A 118 10.40 -5.21 12.19
C THR A 118 9.00 -5.05 11.62
N THR A 119 8.00 -5.04 12.50
CA THR A 119 6.59 -5.06 12.12
C THR A 119 5.88 -3.82 12.61
N ILE A 120 5.24 -3.12 11.67
CA ILE A 120 4.42 -1.95 11.95
C ILE A 120 2.96 -2.30 11.68
N GLU A 121 2.11 -2.01 12.65
CA GLU A 121 0.67 -2.05 12.52
C GLU A 121 0.16 -0.67 12.09
N THR A 122 -0.74 -0.64 11.11
CA THR A 122 -1.49 0.53 10.70
C THR A 122 -2.99 0.24 10.83
N ARG A 123 -3.75 1.25 11.24
CA ARG A 123 -5.22 1.19 11.29
C ARG A 123 -5.79 2.21 10.31
N VAL A 124 -6.67 1.72 9.44
CA VAL A 124 -7.28 2.50 8.36
C VAL A 124 -8.79 2.30 8.33
N GLY A 125 -9.49 3.28 7.78
CA GLY A 125 -10.95 3.30 7.70
C GLY A 125 -11.54 4.55 8.37
N PRO A 126 -12.87 4.56 8.58
CA PRO A 126 -13.79 3.46 8.32
C PRO A 126 -13.94 3.16 6.82
N VAL A 127 -14.17 1.88 6.50
CA VAL A 127 -14.56 1.45 5.16
C VAL A 127 -15.91 2.07 4.78
N SER A 128 -16.01 2.60 3.56
CA SER A 128 -17.30 2.84 2.93
C SER A 128 -17.64 1.75 1.92
N LEU A 129 -18.88 1.25 1.98
CA LEU A 129 -19.47 0.37 0.96
C LEU A 129 -20.48 1.11 0.07
N THR A 130 -20.59 2.42 0.23
CA THR A 130 -21.49 3.24 -0.56
C THR A 130 -20.96 3.32 -1.99
N PRO A 131 -21.75 2.97 -3.04
CA PRO A 131 -21.27 2.94 -4.41
C PRO A 131 -20.61 4.25 -4.89
N ARG A 132 -21.20 5.41 -4.57
CA ARG A 132 -20.65 6.72 -4.91
C ARG A 132 -19.28 7.01 -4.27
N ASP A 133 -18.99 6.45 -3.10
CA ASP A 133 -17.71 6.67 -2.42
C ASP A 133 -16.60 5.82 -3.07
N VAL A 134 -16.98 4.73 -3.75
CA VAL A 134 -16.11 3.94 -4.64
C VAL A 134 -15.97 4.60 -6.03
N GLY A 135 -16.79 5.62 -6.32
CA GLY A 135 -16.83 6.28 -7.63
C GLY A 135 -17.69 5.57 -8.67
N LEU A 136 -18.54 4.62 -8.27
CA LEU A 136 -19.53 4.00 -9.15
C LEU A 136 -20.67 4.99 -9.45
N THR A 137 -21.10 5.03 -10.70
CA THR A 137 -22.21 5.89 -11.17
C THR A 137 -23.57 5.20 -11.18
N VAL A 138 -23.66 3.95 -10.71
CA VAL A 138 -24.89 3.16 -10.69
C VAL A 138 -25.19 2.55 -9.32
N GLY A 139 -26.46 2.59 -8.94
CA GLY A 139 -27.00 2.01 -7.72
C GLY A 139 -26.74 2.85 -6.47
N ASP A 140 -27.70 2.82 -5.55
CA ASP A 140 -27.63 3.54 -4.26
C ASP A 140 -27.33 2.61 -3.08
N ALA A 141 -27.51 1.31 -3.26
CA ALA A 141 -27.27 0.29 -2.24
C ALA A 141 -25.87 -0.32 -2.38
N PRO A 142 -25.23 -0.74 -1.27
CA PRO A 142 -23.95 -1.42 -1.31
C PRO A 142 -23.92 -2.68 -2.19
N TYR A 143 -22.89 -2.80 -3.03
CA TYR A 143 -22.58 -4.06 -3.72
C TYR A 143 -21.69 -4.91 -2.82
N VAL A 144 -22.26 -5.98 -2.26
CA VAL A 144 -21.58 -6.95 -1.40
C VAL A 144 -21.83 -8.34 -1.96
N ASP A 145 -20.79 -8.98 -2.49
CA ASP A 145 -20.88 -10.23 -3.25
C ASP A 145 -22.04 -10.22 -4.28
N ALA A 146 -22.15 -9.11 -5.01
CA ALA A 146 -23.24 -8.84 -5.94
C ALA A 146 -22.71 -8.46 -7.33
N ARG A 147 -23.50 -8.71 -8.36
CA ARG A 147 -23.19 -8.23 -9.72
C ARG A 147 -23.34 -6.72 -9.76
N ILE A 148 -22.37 -6.04 -10.37
CA ILE A 148 -22.43 -4.60 -10.63
C ILE A 148 -22.84 -4.42 -12.09
N PRO A 149 -24.04 -3.89 -12.38
CA PRO A 149 -24.52 -3.71 -13.75
C PRO A 149 -23.54 -2.87 -14.58
N GLY A 150 -23.19 -3.38 -15.76
CA GLY A 150 -22.29 -2.70 -16.70
C GLY A 150 -20.82 -3.10 -16.61
N LEU A 151 -20.41 -3.90 -15.62
CA LEU A 151 -19.10 -4.54 -15.66
C LEU A 151 -19.05 -5.57 -16.81
N PRO A 152 -17.90 -5.73 -17.51
CA PRO A 152 -17.74 -6.67 -18.62
C PRO A 152 -17.50 -8.11 -18.12
N THR A 153 -18.18 -8.53 -17.06
CA THR A 153 -18.05 -9.85 -16.44
C THR A 153 -19.32 -10.21 -15.66
N GLU A 154 -19.60 -11.50 -15.56
CA GLU A 154 -20.75 -12.03 -14.81
C GLU A 154 -20.42 -12.28 -13.32
N ARG A 155 -19.17 -12.00 -12.91
CA ARG A 155 -18.70 -12.17 -11.53
C ARG A 155 -19.41 -11.22 -10.57
N THR A 156 -19.46 -11.64 -9.31
CA THR A 156 -19.91 -10.82 -8.19
C THR A 156 -18.73 -10.09 -7.57
N PHE A 157 -18.98 -8.90 -7.05
CA PHE A 157 -17.98 -8.05 -6.40
C PHE A 157 -18.49 -7.52 -5.07
N THR A 158 -17.54 -7.24 -4.19
CA THR A 158 -17.72 -6.31 -3.07
C THR A 158 -17.01 -5.02 -3.42
N ALA A 159 -17.76 -3.91 -3.50
CA ALA A 159 -17.21 -2.58 -3.77
C ALA A 159 -16.85 -1.91 -2.45
N VAL A 160 -15.60 -1.47 -2.31
CA VAL A 160 -15.01 -0.96 -1.06
C VAL A 160 -14.25 0.33 -1.36
N ALA A 161 -14.45 1.37 -0.56
CA ALA A 161 -13.61 2.56 -0.56
C ALA A 161 -12.86 2.64 0.78
N MET A 162 -11.53 2.54 0.76
CA MET A 162 -10.68 2.69 1.94
C MET A 162 -9.18 2.84 1.61
N PRO A 163 -8.65 4.07 1.51
CA PRO A 163 -9.32 5.32 1.20
C PRO A 163 -9.57 5.51 -0.32
N ASN A 164 -8.96 4.66 -1.15
CA ASN A 164 -9.14 4.61 -2.60
C ASN A 164 -10.11 3.48 -2.99
N PRO A 165 -10.63 3.47 -4.24
CA PRO A 165 -11.68 2.53 -4.63
C PRO A 165 -11.13 1.13 -4.98
N HIS A 166 -11.82 0.10 -4.50
CA HIS A 166 -11.52 -1.31 -4.72
C HIS A 166 -12.77 -2.08 -5.15
N LEU A 167 -12.63 -2.87 -6.22
CA LEU A 167 -13.57 -3.90 -6.64
C LEU A 167 -12.97 -5.26 -6.30
N VAL A 168 -13.49 -5.92 -5.27
CA VAL A 168 -12.97 -7.19 -4.76
C VAL A 168 -13.88 -8.34 -5.17
N THR A 169 -13.35 -9.37 -5.82
CA THR A 169 -14.07 -10.61 -6.12
C THR A 169 -13.33 -11.83 -5.58
N PHE A 170 -14.06 -12.84 -5.16
CA PHE A 170 -13.51 -14.10 -4.66
C PHE A 170 -13.52 -15.14 -5.79
N VAL A 171 -12.39 -15.81 -5.98
CA VAL A 171 -12.18 -16.79 -7.05
C VAL A 171 -11.59 -18.06 -6.49
N ASP A 172 -11.79 -19.19 -7.18
CA ASP A 172 -11.17 -20.46 -6.79
C ASP A 172 -9.67 -20.48 -7.13
N ALA A 173 -9.30 -19.87 -8.25
CA ALA A 173 -7.93 -19.65 -8.69
C ALA A 173 -7.83 -18.31 -9.44
N VAL A 174 -6.73 -17.60 -9.25
CA VAL A 174 -6.44 -16.35 -9.96
C VAL A 174 -6.14 -16.65 -11.43
N ASP A 175 -6.91 -16.04 -12.31
CA ASP A 175 -6.59 -15.90 -13.73
C ASP A 175 -6.06 -14.48 -13.98
N ASP A 176 -4.74 -14.36 -14.19
CA ASP A 176 -4.09 -13.07 -14.44
C ASP A 176 -4.61 -12.43 -15.75
N ALA A 177 -4.99 -13.22 -16.76
CA ALA A 177 -5.48 -12.68 -18.04
C ALA A 177 -6.87 -12.06 -17.88
N GLU A 178 -7.76 -12.70 -17.11
CA GLU A 178 -9.07 -12.12 -16.79
C GLU A 178 -8.93 -10.86 -15.92
N LEU A 179 -8.07 -10.92 -14.91
CA LEU A 179 -7.81 -9.77 -14.03
C LEU A 179 -7.26 -8.58 -14.83
N VAL A 180 -6.32 -8.81 -15.75
CA VAL A 180 -5.78 -7.78 -16.63
C VAL A 180 -6.86 -7.23 -17.56
N ALA A 181 -7.67 -8.07 -18.19
CA ALA A 181 -8.73 -7.61 -19.07
C ALA A 181 -9.75 -6.70 -18.35
N LEU A 182 -10.14 -7.07 -17.13
CA LEU A 182 -11.04 -6.25 -16.31
C LEU A 182 -10.35 -4.98 -15.78
N GLY A 183 -9.08 -5.09 -15.39
CA GLY A 183 -8.25 -3.96 -14.95
C GLY A 183 -8.06 -2.91 -16.04
N ASP A 184 -7.70 -3.32 -17.26
CA ASP A 184 -7.56 -2.46 -18.43
C ASP A 184 -8.89 -1.78 -18.78
N TRP A 185 -10.01 -2.51 -18.67
CA TRP A 185 -11.34 -1.92 -18.84
C TRP A 185 -11.64 -0.85 -17.79
N CYS A 186 -11.27 -1.09 -16.52
CA CYS A 186 -11.39 -0.09 -15.47
C CYS A 186 -10.45 1.11 -15.70
N GLU A 187 -9.25 0.89 -16.21
CA GLU A 187 -8.27 1.94 -16.52
C GLU A 187 -8.69 2.84 -17.70
N ALA A 188 -9.43 2.29 -18.66
CA ALA A 188 -10.05 3.07 -19.72
C ALA A 188 -11.12 4.09 -19.21
N ALA A 189 -11.33 4.18 -17.89
CA ALA A 189 -12.22 5.13 -17.22
C ALA A 189 -13.65 5.15 -17.82
N PRO A 190 -14.33 4.00 -17.85
CA PRO A 190 -15.66 3.89 -18.44
C PRO A 190 -16.66 4.73 -17.66
N ALA A 191 -17.78 5.12 -18.30
CA ALA A 191 -18.82 5.94 -17.66
C ALA A 191 -19.36 5.35 -16.33
N LEU A 192 -19.25 4.03 -16.15
CA LEU A 192 -19.61 3.34 -14.91
C LEU A 192 -18.72 3.74 -13.73
N ILE A 193 -17.43 3.95 -13.97
CA ILE A 193 -16.43 4.27 -12.94
C ILE A 193 -15.35 5.22 -13.49
N PRO A 194 -15.67 6.50 -13.75
CA PRO A 194 -14.75 7.45 -14.38
C PRO A 194 -13.48 7.70 -13.54
N GLY A 195 -13.60 7.57 -12.21
CA GLY A 195 -12.47 7.67 -11.28
C GLY A 195 -11.55 6.44 -11.28
N ARG A 196 -11.90 5.41 -12.07
CA ARG A 196 -11.26 4.10 -12.14
C ARG A 196 -11.27 3.39 -10.78
N ALA A 197 -10.82 2.15 -10.72
CA ALA A 197 -10.64 1.45 -9.44
C ALA A 197 -9.55 0.40 -9.50
N ASN A 198 -9.05 0.04 -8.32
CA ASN A 198 -8.26 -1.16 -8.15
C ASN A 198 -9.18 -2.37 -8.29
N VAL A 199 -8.75 -3.39 -9.03
CA VAL A 199 -9.49 -4.66 -9.17
C VAL A 199 -8.68 -5.74 -8.46
N SER A 200 -9.32 -6.52 -7.59
CA SER A 200 -8.63 -7.56 -6.81
C SER A 200 -9.35 -8.89 -6.86
N PHE A 201 -8.61 -9.93 -7.26
CA PHE A 201 -9.04 -11.31 -7.21
C PHE A 201 -8.48 -11.94 -5.93
N VAL A 202 -9.35 -12.60 -5.16
CA VAL A 202 -9.00 -13.14 -3.85
C VAL A 202 -9.25 -14.63 -3.79
N GLU A 203 -8.21 -15.39 -3.52
CA GLU A 203 -8.28 -16.82 -3.20
C GLU A 203 -8.37 -16.99 -1.69
N LEU A 204 -9.26 -17.87 -1.24
CA LEU A 204 -9.33 -18.29 0.15
C LEU A 204 -8.49 -19.55 0.32
N ARG A 205 -7.25 -19.38 0.80
CA ARG A 205 -6.27 -20.47 0.93
C ARG A 205 -6.55 -21.39 2.13
N GLU A 206 -6.99 -20.83 3.25
CA GLU A 206 -7.34 -21.59 4.45
C GLU A 206 -8.61 -21.03 5.09
N ARG A 207 -9.45 -21.94 5.62
CA ARG A 207 -10.69 -21.62 6.35
C ARG A 207 -10.58 -22.09 7.80
N GLY A 208 -11.26 -21.41 8.74
CA GLY A 208 -11.32 -21.84 10.14
C GLY A 208 -10.52 -20.94 11.09
N HIS A 209 -9.74 -21.53 12.00
CA HIS A 209 -9.11 -20.81 13.12
C HIS A 209 -7.93 -19.90 12.72
N ALA A 210 -7.29 -20.13 11.58
CA ALA A 210 -6.17 -19.31 11.08
C ALA A 210 -6.36 -19.02 9.59
N PRO A 211 -7.38 -18.23 9.20
CA PRO A 211 -7.71 -18.04 7.80
C PRO A 211 -6.56 -17.37 7.03
N ALA A 212 -6.45 -17.73 5.76
CA ALA A 212 -5.45 -17.21 4.85
C ALA A 212 -6.11 -16.76 3.54
N LEU A 213 -5.78 -15.55 3.10
CA LEU A 213 -6.21 -14.98 1.83
C LEU A 213 -4.99 -14.77 0.94
N PHE A 214 -5.11 -15.05 -0.36
CA PHE A 214 -4.17 -14.54 -1.35
C PHE A 214 -4.86 -13.53 -2.25
N VAL A 215 -4.23 -12.37 -2.41
CA VAL A 215 -4.77 -11.23 -3.13
C VAL A 215 -3.86 -10.93 -4.32
N ARG A 216 -4.44 -10.99 -5.52
CA ARG A 216 -3.82 -10.49 -6.74
C ARG A 216 -4.56 -9.24 -7.20
N THR A 217 -3.81 -8.17 -7.50
CA THR A 217 -4.39 -6.86 -7.76
C THR A 217 -3.90 -6.29 -9.07
N TYR A 218 -4.85 -5.78 -9.86
CA TYR A 218 -4.60 -4.77 -10.87
C TYR A 218 -4.85 -3.40 -10.23
N GLU A 219 -3.79 -2.61 -10.12
CA GLU A 219 -3.78 -1.34 -9.41
C GLU A 219 -4.00 -0.17 -10.37
N ARG A 220 -4.89 0.73 -9.97
CA ARG A 220 -5.22 1.96 -10.72
C ARG A 220 -3.96 2.78 -10.93
N GLY A 221 -3.66 3.10 -12.18
CA GLY A 221 -2.52 3.89 -12.63
C GLY A 221 -1.20 3.13 -12.70
N VAL A 222 -1.20 1.83 -12.39
CA VAL A 222 0.03 1.02 -12.33
C VAL A 222 -0.08 -0.24 -13.19
N GLY A 223 -1.19 -0.96 -13.11
CA GLY A 223 -1.36 -2.26 -13.76
C GLY A 223 -1.24 -3.41 -12.77
N LEU A 224 -0.80 -4.59 -13.25
CA LEU A 224 -0.71 -5.78 -12.41
C LEU A 224 0.46 -5.68 -11.41
N THR A 225 0.16 -5.60 -10.10
CA THR A 225 1.18 -5.39 -9.06
C THR A 225 1.37 -6.59 -8.15
N ASP A 226 2.61 -6.80 -7.72
CA ASP A 226 2.96 -7.88 -6.81
C ASP A 226 2.56 -7.58 -5.36
N SER A 227 2.34 -6.31 -5.03
CA SER A 227 1.91 -5.91 -3.69
C SER A 227 1.14 -4.61 -3.65
N CYS A 228 -0.05 -4.65 -3.03
CA CYS A 228 -0.89 -3.50 -2.77
C CYS A 228 -1.50 -3.61 -1.36
N GLY A 229 -1.02 -2.80 -0.42
CA GLY A 229 -1.46 -2.86 0.97
C GLY A 229 -2.93 -2.49 1.19
N SER A 230 -3.46 -1.53 0.42
CA SER A 230 -4.89 -1.17 0.50
C SER A 230 -5.79 -2.28 -0.05
N ALA A 231 -5.36 -3.00 -1.09
CA ALA A 231 -6.08 -4.16 -1.61
C ALA A 231 -6.14 -5.30 -0.60
N MET A 232 -5.06 -5.55 0.15
CA MET A 232 -5.08 -6.51 1.26
C MET A 232 -6.07 -6.10 2.35
N ALA A 233 -6.15 -4.80 2.65
CA ALA A 233 -7.10 -4.23 3.62
C ALA A 233 -8.55 -4.42 3.16
N ALA A 234 -8.84 -4.00 1.92
CA ALA A 234 -10.15 -4.09 1.30
C ALA A 234 -10.61 -5.54 1.17
N SER A 235 -9.70 -6.45 0.79
CA SER A 235 -9.97 -7.89 0.68
C SER A 235 -10.27 -8.52 2.03
N THR A 236 -9.56 -8.12 3.09
CA THR A 236 -9.85 -8.57 4.46
C THR A 236 -11.24 -8.14 4.90
N HIS A 237 -11.60 -6.87 4.68
CA HIS A 237 -12.93 -6.38 4.99
C HIS A 237 -14.02 -7.07 4.15
N ALA A 238 -13.82 -7.22 2.84
CA ALA A 238 -14.76 -7.93 1.96
C ALA A 238 -14.95 -9.40 2.40
N ALA A 239 -13.89 -10.06 2.85
CA ALA A 239 -13.97 -11.43 3.33
C ALA A 239 -14.78 -11.52 4.63
N ALA A 240 -14.55 -10.61 5.58
CA ALA A 240 -15.32 -10.56 6.82
C ALA A 240 -16.79 -10.20 6.56
N ARG A 241 -17.03 -9.21 5.68
CA ARG A 241 -18.36 -8.72 5.31
C ARG A 241 -19.24 -9.76 4.64
N THR A 242 -18.62 -10.69 3.92
CA THR A 242 -19.29 -11.79 3.21
C THR A 242 -19.28 -13.11 4.00
N GLY A 243 -18.79 -13.11 5.25
CA GLY A 243 -18.75 -14.28 6.12
C GLY A 243 -17.72 -15.34 5.73
N ARG A 244 -16.77 -15.02 4.83
CA ARG A 244 -15.65 -15.90 4.45
C ARG A 244 -14.58 -15.99 5.54
N ILE A 245 -14.45 -14.94 6.33
CA ILE A 245 -13.73 -14.91 7.62
C ILE A 245 -14.62 -14.25 8.68
N GLY A 246 -14.28 -14.38 9.95
CA GLY A 246 -14.99 -13.69 11.04
C GLY A 246 -14.50 -12.25 11.23
N TRP A 247 -15.39 -11.36 11.68
CA TRP A 247 -14.99 -10.06 12.21
C TRP A 247 -14.06 -10.23 13.41
N GLY A 248 -13.04 -9.38 13.53
CA GLY A 248 -12.07 -9.45 14.62
C GLY A 248 -11.11 -10.65 14.53
N VAL A 249 -11.15 -11.46 13.47
CA VAL A 249 -10.26 -12.61 13.30
C VAL A 249 -8.95 -12.17 12.63
N ALA A 250 -7.83 -12.44 13.31
CA ALA A 250 -6.50 -12.26 12.74
C ALA A 250 -6.31 -13.21 11.55
N THR A 251 -6.06 -12.65 10.38
CA THR A 251 -6.02 -13.33 9.08
C THR A 251 -4.66 -13.10 8.45
N ARG A 252 -4.03 -14.15 7.92
CA ARG A 252 -2.83 -13.99 7.09
C ARG A 252 -3.29 -13.59 5.70
N VAL A 253 -2.76 -12.48 5.18
CA VAL A 253 -3.09 -12.03 3.83
C VAL A 253 -1.80 -11.98 3.06
N PHE A 254 -1.80 -12.65 1.92
CA PHE A 254 -0.66 -12.84 1.04
C PHE A 254 -0.88 -12.09 -0.26
N ASN A 255 0.20 -11.62 -0.86
CA ASN A 255 0.30 -11.25 -2.27
C ASN A 255 1.63 -11.82 -2.79
N ARG A 256 2.04 -11.49 -4.02
CA ARG A 256 3.31 -12.01 -4.56
C ARG A 256 4.53 -11.39 -3.86
N GLY A 257 4.43 -10.16 -3.39
CA GLY A 257 5.50 -9.45 -2.67
C GLY A 257 5.66 -9.85 -1.21
N GLY A 258 4.67 -10.51 -0.60
CA GLY A 258 4.77 -11.13 0.72
C GLY A 258 3.47 -11.22 1.49
N MET A 259 3.55 -10.93 2.80
CA MET A 259 2.46 -11.19 3.75
C MET A 259 2.28 -10.07 4.76
N VAL A 260 1.03 -9.87 5.18
CA VAL A 260 0.65 -9.10 6.36
C VAL A 260 -0.33 -9.91 7.22
N ARG A 261 -0.37 -9.61 8.52
CA ARG A 261 -1.49 -9.99 9.39
C ARG A 261 -2.54 -8.89 9.31
N ALA A 262 -3.76 -9.23 8.94
CA ALA A 262 -4.86 -8.29 8.85
C ALA A 262 -6.04 -8.70 9.71
N ARG A 263 -6.85 -7.74 10.11
CA ARG A 263 -8.10 -7.94 10.83
C ARG A 263 -9.07 -6.83 10.43
N ALA A 264 -10.29 -7.21 10.09
CA ALA A 264 -11.39 -6.25 9.89
C ALA A 264 -12.32 -6.29 11.11
N ASP A 265 -12.63 -5.12 11.64
CA ASP A 265 -13.54 -4.92 12.75
C ASP A 265 -14.91 -4.48 12.19
N ALA A 266 -15.99 -4.77 12.93
CA ALA A 266 -17.37 -4.56 12.45
C ALA A 266 -17.76 -3.07 12.31
N ASP A 267 -16.97 -2.17 12.92
CA ASP A 267 -17.08 -0.71 12.79
C ASP A 267 -16.46 -0.18 11.47
N GLY A 268 -15.95 -1.07 10.62
CA GLY A 268 -15.34 -0.73 9.35
C GLY A 268 -13.86 -0.35 9.46
N ILE A 269 -13.23 -0.48 10.64
CA ILE A 269 -11.79 -0.30 10.77
C ILE A 269 -11.06 -1.57 10.35
N VAL A 270 -10.01 -1.42 9.54
CA VAL A 270 -9.12 -2.51 9.18
C VAL A 270 -7.73 -2.25 9.76
N THR A 271 -7.22 -3.25 10.46
CA THR A 271 -5.87 -3.27 11.01
C THR A 271 -4.98 -4.12 10.12
N ILE A 272 -3.83 -3.60 9.69
CA ILE A 272 -2.81 -4.34 8.95
C ILE A 272 -1.47 -4.23 9.69
N ALA A 273 -0.86 -5.36 9.98
CA ALA A 273 0.49 -5.45 10.53
C ALA A 273 1.40 -6.22 9.58
N GLY A 274 2.42 -5.54 9.06
CA GLY A 274 3.36 -6.09 8.08
C GLY A 274 4.78 -5.60 8.31
N ASN A 275 5.71 -6.09 7.50
CA ASN A 275 7.09 -5.65 7.57
C ASN A 275 7.22 -4.16 7.18
N ALA A 276 8.25 -3.53 7.74
CA ALA A 276 8.80 -2.25 7.32
C ALA A 276 10.32 -2.42 7.15
N THR A 277 10.72 -3.22 6.17
CA THR A 277 12.13 -3.64 6.01
C THR A 277 12.95 -2.47 5.48
N PHE A 278 14.06 -2.15 6.15
CA PHE A 278 15.08 -1.26 5.61
C PHE A 278 16.16 -2.12 4.97
N GLU A 279 16.61 -1.76 3.78
CA GLU A 279 17.58 -2.53 2.98
C GLU A 279 18.97 -1.90 3.05
N TRP A 280 19.05 -0.59 2.84
CA TRP A 280 20.31 0.15 2.90
C TRP A 280 20.06 1.66 3.04
N ASP A 281 21.02 2.33 3.65
CA ASP A 281 21.07 3.78 3.79
C ASP A 281 21.96 4.37 2.70
N GLY A 282 21.55 5.46 2.08
CA GLY A 282 22.25 6.06 0.95
C GLY A 282 22.15 7.58 0.92
N ALA A 283 23.00 8.19 0.09
CA ALA A 283 22.90 9.60 -0.24
C ALA A 283 23.16 9.82 -1.73
N VAL A 284 22.35 10.67 -2.36
CA VAL A 284 22.44 10.93 -3.80
C VAL A 284 22.29 12.42 -4.09
N GLU A 285 23.09 12.91 -5.02
CA GLU A 285 22.97 14.27 -5.53
C GLU A 285 21.90 14.33 -6.62
N ILE A 286 20.93 15.22 -6.49
CA ILE A 286 19.93 15.49 -7.54
C ILE A 286 19.76 16.99 -7.68
N ASP A 287 19.72 17.48 -8.90
CA ASP A 287 19.23 18.82 -9.20
C ASP A 287 17.69 18.84 -9.18
N PRO A 288 17.04 19.48 -8.19
CA PRO A 288 15.58 19.48 -8.08
C PRO A 288 14.88 20.25 -9.21
N ALA A 289 15.61 21.07 -9.99
CA ALA A 289 15.06 21.80 -11.13
C ALA A 289 14.98 20.93 -12.40
N THR A 290 15.94 20.03 -12.59
CA THR A 290 16.05 19.21 -13.80
C THR A 290 15.76 17.72 -13.57
N GLY A 291 15.87 17.24 -12.34
CA GLY A 291 15.83 15.81 -12.00
C GLY A 291 17.13 15.06 -12.32
N THR A 292 18.20 15.77 -12.71
CA THR A 292 19.48 15.15 -13.08
C THR A 292 20.15 14.56 -11.85
N THR A 293 20.50 13.28 -11.91
CA THR A 293 21.22 12.55 -10.86
C THR A 293 22.73 12.76 -10.98
N GLY A 294 23.38 12.94 -9.84
CA GLY A 294 24.82 13.02 -9.67
C GLY A 294 25.33 11.80 -8.90
N SER A 295 26.31 12.03 -8.02
CA SER A 295 26.96 10.93 -7.29
C SER A 295 26.01 10.23 -6.31
N LEU A 296 26.04 8.89 -6.30
CA LEU A 296 25.40 8.04 -5.30
C LEU A 296 26.45 7.47 -4.33
N THR A 297 26.15 7.50 -3.04
CA THR A 297 26.95 6.87 -1.98
C THR A 297 26.08 5.93 -1.16
N ILE A 298 26.54 4.70 -0.95
CA ILE A 298 25.92 3.75 0.00
C ILE A 298 26.57 3.98 1.36
N ALA A 299 25.78 4.39 2.35
CA ALA A 299 26.24 4.67 3.71
C ALA A 299 26.25 3.42 4.60
N GLY A 300 25.35 2.47 4.36
CA GLY A 300 25.30 1.22 5.10
C GLY A 300 24.26 0.25 4.55
N ARG A 301 24.48 -1.05 4.75
CA ARG A 301 23.53 -2.11 4.37
C ARG A 301 22.86 -2.71 5.60
N ARG A 302 21.63 -3.18 5.44
CA ARG A 302 20.79 -3.81 6.46
C ARG A 302 20.55 -5.28 6.12
N ASP A 303 21.61 -5.98 5.73
CA ASP A 303 21.53 -7.35 5.19
C ASP A 303 20.82 -8.33 6.14
N ALA A 304 20.92 -8.13 7.45
CA ALA A 304 20.21 -8.94 8.45
C ALA A 304 18.69 -8.80 8.34
N GLU A 305 18.16 -7.61 8.05
CA GLU A 305 16.72 -7.40 7.89
C GLU A 305 16.22 -7.99 6.58
N VAL A 306 16.99 -7.80 5.51
CA VAL A 306 16.70 -8.40 4.19
C VAL A 306 16.66 -9.91 4.30
N ALA A 307 17.64 -10.52 4.98
CA ALA A 307 17.70 -11.96 5.20
C ALA A 307 16.53 -12.46 6.07
N ALA A 308 16.15 -11.73 7.13
CA ALA A 308 15.02 -12.09 7.98
C ALA A 308 13.71 -12.10 7.19
N TRP A 309 13.48 -11.11 6.33
CA TRP A 309 12.32 -11.06 5.46
C TRP A 309 12.32 -12.20 4.43
N ALA A 310 13.45 -12.44 3.76
CA ALA A 310 13.58 -13.53 2.80
C ALA A 310 13.35 -14.92 3.44
N ALA A 311 13.87 -15.13 4.66
CA ALA A 311 13.64 -16.36 5.42
C ALA A 311 12.17 -16.55 5.79
N MET A 312 11.45 -15.47 6.10
CA MET A 312 10.01 -15.54 6.33
C MET A 312 9.29 -16.00 5.05
N LEU A 313 9.57 -15.38 3.91
CA LEU A 313 8.95 -15.74 2.64
C LEU A 313 9.23 -17.19 2.22
N ALA A 314 10.45 -17.68 2.44
CA ALA A 314 10.82 -19.06 2.13
C ALA A 314 10.10 -20.10 3.02
N GLY A 315 9.54 -19.68 4.15
CA GLY A 315 8.77 -20.53 5.06
C GLY A 315 7.25 -20.50 4.82
N LEU A 316 6.78 -19.73 3.84
CA LEU A 316 5.36 -19.66 3.43
C LEU A 316 5.02 -20.69 2.35
#